data_AF-A0A936Y7L2-F1
#
_entry.id   AF-A0A936Y7L2-F1
#
_cell.length_a   1.000
_cell.length_b   1.000
_cell.length_c   1.000
_cell.angle_alpha   90.00
_cell.angle_beta   90.00
_cell.angle_gamma   90.00
#
_symmetry.space_group_name_H-M   'P 1'
#
loop_
_entity.id
_entity.type
_entity.pdbx_description
1 polymer ?
#
loop_
_entity_poly.entity_id
_entity_poly.type
_entity_poly.pdbx_seq_one_letter_code
_entity_poly.pdbx_strand_id
1 'polypeptide(L)'
;MTEVVTINEVIHVVKVTEPKVQVVTVGTQGPPGTGGDIDHASLNGLDADDHPQYHTDARGDVRYYTKAQVDAGLANKANAAHGHSVADVAGLQAALDAKASASHGHTIADVAGLQTALDSKAAEVHGHTIAEVAGLQAALDAKASASHGHSIAEVAGLQTALDAKADQSAMPNTAQAQVDFGHESGGESNFASASVSAAWVTSGSVILCAVASGSADHDPEDGALEGITATACNLVEGSGFDVIAHAPGGSWGRYNINIMGL
;
A
#
# COMPACT_ATOMS: atom_id res chain seq x y z
N MET A 1 -126.30 11.14 98.48
CA MET A 1 -125.46 10.15 97.78
C MET A 1 -124.44 10.94 96.99
N THR A 2 -123.17 10.65 97.25
CA THR A 2 -122.04 11.35 96.64
C THR A 2 -121.67 10.58 95.38
N GLU A 3 -121.88 11.16 94.20
CA GLU A 3 -121.51 10.51 92.94
C GLU A 3 -120.09 10.90 92.57
N VAL A 4 -119.23 9.89 92.44
CA VAL A 4 -117.83 10.05 92.04
C VAL A 4 -117.79 9.98 90.52
N VAL A 5 -117.40 11.08 89.87
CA VAL A 5 -117.17 11.14 88.43
C VAL A 5 -115.66 11.29 88.21
N THR A 6 -115.04 10.30 87.57
CA THR A 6 -113.61 10.35 87.24
C THR A 6 -113.44 10.98 85.87
N ILE A 7 -112.87 12.19 85.81
CA ILE A 7 -112.46 12.86 84.57
C ILE A 7 -110.97 13.17 84.71
N ASN A 8 -110.15 12.66 83.79
CA ASN A 8 -108.70 12.90 83.72
C ASN A 8 -107.94 12.67 85.04
N GLU A 9 -108.18 11.52 85.69
CA GLU A 9 -107.46 11.03 86.88
C GLU A 9 -107.47 11.95 88.13
N VAL A 10 -108.36 12.95 88.22
CA VAL A 10 -108.55 13.75 89.43
C VAL A 10 -109.98 13.58 89.96
N ILE A 11 -110.11 13.03 91.18
CA ILE A 11 -111.40 12.77 91.82
C ILE A 11 -111.91 14.06 92.50
N HIS A 12 -112.99 14.65 91.96
CA HIS A 12 -113.71 15.76 92.60
C HIS A 12 -115.03 15.26 93.21
N VAL A 13 -115.28 15.62 94.47
CA VAL A 13 -116.53 15.29 95.19
C VAL A 13 -117.51 16.46 95.08
N VAL A 14 -118.58 16.29 94.30
CA VAL A 14 -119.60 17.33 94.06
C VAL A 14 -120.95 16.88 94.63
N LYS A 15 -121.63 17.77 95.35
CA LYS A 15 -122.94 17.51 95.97
C LYS A 15 -124.07 17.80 94.99
N VAL A 16 -124.76 16.77 94.50
CA VAL A 16 -125.89 16.92 93.56
C VAL A 16 -127.17 17.23 94.35
N THR A 17 -127.82 18.36 94.04
CA THR A 17 -128.95 18.88 94.83
C THR A 17 -130.31 18.68 94.15
N GLU A 18 -130.35 18.38 92.84
CA GLU A 18 -131.57 17.96 92.10
C GLU A 18 -131.16 17.08 90.89
N PRO A 19 -131.78 15.92 90.61
CA PRO A 19 -131.37 15.07 89.49
C PRO A 19 -132.05 15.54 88.19
N LYS A 20 -131.46 16.53 87.51
CA LYS A 20 -131.74 16.76 86.09
C LYS A 20 -130.62 16.11 85.28
N VAL A 21 -130.85 14.90 84.80
CA VAL A 21 -129.94 14.24 83.85
C VAL A 21 -130.16 14.86 82.48
N GLN A 22 -129.17 15.62 82.00
CA GLN A 22 -129.14 16.13 80.64
C GLN A 22 -128.30 15.16 79.80
N VAL A 23 -128.96 14.33 78.99
CA VAL A 23 -128.27 13.42 78.06
C VAL A 23 -127.71 14.27 76.91
N VAL A 24 -126.41 14.53 76.95
CA VAL A 24 -125.67 15.16 75.86
C VAL A 24 -125.14 14.06 74.96
N THR A 25 -125.70 13.94 73.75
CA THR A 25 -125.16 13.06 72.72
C THR A 25 -123.88 13.68 72.16
N VAL A 26 -122.71 13.18 72.58
CA VAL A 26 -121.41 13.54 71.99
C VAL A 26 -121.27 12.77 70.67
N GLY A 27 -121.08 13.47 69.56
CA GLY A 27 -120.89 12.85 68.25
C GLY A 27 -119.72 11.86 68.26
N THR A 28 -119.94 10.65 67.74
CA THR A 28 -118.90 9.63 67.65
C THR A 28 -117.80 10.10 66.69
N GLN A 29 -116.57 10.20 67.19
CA GLN A 29 -115.37 10.31 66.35
C GLN A 29 -115.41 9.19 65.30
N GLY A 30 -115.23 9.53 64.02
CA GLY A 30 -115.11 8.54 62.94
C GLY A 30 -114.00 7.53 63.24
N PRO A 31 -114.06 6.30 62.67
CA PRO A 31 -113.17 5.22 63.04
C PRO A 31 -111.70 5.68 62.99
N PRO A 32 -110.86 5.30 63.97
CA PRO A 32 -109.43 5.60 63.94
C PRO A 32 -108.88 5.20 62.58
N GLY A 33 -108.29 6.14 61.85
CA GLY A 33 -107.64 5.87 60.57
C GLY A 33 -106.67 4.72 60.78
N THR A 34 -106.89 3.62 60.04
CA THR A 34 -105.98 2.48 60.02
C THR A 34 -104.63 3.00 59.57
N GLY A 35 -103.70 3.15 60.51
CA GLY A 35 -102.28 3.36 60.24
C GLY A 35 -101.74 2.13 59.52
N GLY A 36 -102.11 2.01 58.25
CA GLY A 36 -101.57 1.06 57.31
C GLY A 36 -100.52 1.77 56.51
N ASP A 37 -99.38 1.11 56.36
CA ASP A 37 -98.39 1.39 55.34
C ASP A 37 -99.16 1.56 54.03
N ILE A 38 -99.34 2.81 53.57
CA ILE A 38 -100.02 3.06 52.30
C ILE A 38 -99.09 2.46 51.25
N ASP A 39 -99.44 1.27 50.76
CA ASP A 39 -98.83 0.70 49.57
C ASP A 39 -98.94 1.77 48.48
N HIS A 40 -97.83 2.04 47.79
CA HIS A 40 -97.80 3.03 46.73
C HIS A 40 -98.89 2.76 45.69
N ALA A 41 -99.27 1.49 45.48
CA ALA A 41 -100.36 1.10 44.59
C ALA A 41 -101.75 1.64 44.99
N SER A 42 -101.93 2.12 46.22
CA SER A 42 -103.19 2.64 46.75
C SER A 42 -103.31 4.18 46.71
N LEU A 43 -102.27 4.88 46.23
CA LEU A 43 -102.29 6.32 46.01
C LEU A 43 -102.98 6.64 44.68
N ASN A 44 -104.00 7.50 44.71
CA ASN A 44 -104.64 8.05 43.51
C ASN A 44 -103.87 9.29 43.02
N GLY A 45 -103.84 9.52 41.71
CA GLY A 45 -103.20 10.71 41.14
C GLY A 45 -101.68 10.63 40.99
N LEU A 46 -101.10 9.43 41.00
CA LEU A 46 -99.65 9.20 40.80
C LEU A 46 -99.11 9.73 39.46
N ASP A 47 -99.98 9.93 38.47
CA ASP A 47 -99.63 10.50 37.17
C ASP A 47 -99.66 12.04 37.16
N ALA A 48 -100.12 12.68 38.24
CA ALA A 48 -100.15 14.14 38.35
C ALA A 48 -98.76 14.64 38.77
N ASP A 49 -97.98 15.14 37.81
CA ASP A 49 -96.68 15.76 38.03
C ASP A 49 -96.83 17.19 38.57
N ASP A 50 -97.20 17.30 39.83
CA ASP A 50 -97.46 18.54 40.57
C ASP A 50 -96.18 19.19 41.13
N HIS A 51 -95.03 18.54 40.97
CA HIS A 51 -93.73 19.01 41.46
C HIS A 51 -92.71 19.10 40.32
N PRO A 52 -92.70 20.22 39.55
CA PRO A 52 -91.78 20.45 38.43
C PRO A 52 -90.29 20.41 38.80
N GLN A 53 -89.98 20.49 40.09
CA GLN A 53 -88.63 20.36 40.63
C GLN A 53 -88.09 18.93 40.63
N TYR A 54 -88.94 17.90 40.72
CA TYR A 54 -88.49 16.51 40.72
C TYR A 54 -88.22 16.01 39.30
N HIS A 55 -87.28 15.06 39.18
CA HIS A 55 -86.92 14.45 37.91
C HIS A 55 -87.98 13.43 37.48
N THR A 56 -88.40 13.50 36.21
CA THR A 56 -89.02 12.38 35.48
C THR A 56 -88.00 11.86 34.47
N ASP A 57 -88.18 10.63 33.98
CA ASP A 57 -87.34 10.07 32.91
C ASP A 57 -87.29 11.01 31.70
N ALA A 58 -88.44 11.55 31.28
CA ALA A 58 -88.51 12.53 30.19
C ALA A 58 -87.68 13.80 30.47
N ARG A 59 -87.72 14.37 31.69
CA ARG A 59 -86.87 15.54 32.05
C ARG A 59 -85.41 15.17 32.26
N GLY A 60 -85.13 13.92 32.60
CA GLY A 60 -83.79 13.35 32.71
C GLY A 60 -83.15 13.24 31.33
N ASP A 61 -83.83 12.58 30.39
CA ASP A 61 -83.39 12.35 29.02
C ASP A 61 -83.21 13.65 28.22
N VAL A 62 -83.93 14.73 28.56
CA VAL A 62 -83.74 16.05 27.96
C VAL A 62 -82.50 16.77 28.51
N ARG A 63 -82.17 16.59 29.79
CA ARG A 63 -81.08 17.35 30.45
C ARG A 63 -79.74 16.62 30.49
N TYR A 64 -79.77 15.29 30.49
CA TYR A 64 -78.60 14.44 30.64
C TYR A 64 -78.55 13.42 29.52
N TYR A 65 -77.33 13.04 29.15
CA TYR A 65 -77.14 11.90 28.27
C TYR A 65 -77.57 10.63 28.99
N THR A 66 -78.32 9.78 28.28
CA THR A 66 -78.68 8.47 28.78
C THR A 66 -77.44 7.57 28.80
N LYS A 67 -77.47 6.56 29.67
CA LYS A 67 -76.41 5.52 29.71
C LYS A 67 -76.16 4.94 28.32
N ALA A 68 -77.21 4.67 27.55
CA ALA A 68 -77.11 4.12 26.21
C ALA A 68 -76.39 5.08 25.23
N GLN A 69 -76.67 6.39 25.32
CA GLN A 69 -75.99 7.40 24.48
C GLN A 69 -74.50 7.52 24.82
N VAL A 70 -74.15 7.48 26.12
CA VAL A 70 -72.75 7.54 26.57
C VAL A 70 -71.99 6.28 26.15
N ASP A 71 -72.57 5.10 26.36
CA ASP A 71 -71.97 3.81 25.98
C ASP A 71 -71.75 3.73 24.46
N ALA A 72 -72.73 4.16 23.67
CA ALA A 72 -72.60 4.21 22.20
C ALA A 72 -71.52 5.19 21.75
N GLY A 73 -71.39 6.34 22.42
CA GLY A 73 -70.33 7.31 22.15
C GLY A 73 -68.94 6.76 22.48
N LEU A 74 -68.81 6.04 23.59
CA LEU A 74 -67.55 5.47 24.06
C LEU A 74 -67.11 4.26 23.24
N ALA A 75 -68.05 3.44 22.75
CA ALA A 75 -67.76 2.31 21.85
C ALA A 75 -67.07 2.73 20.54
N ASN A 76 -67.27 3.98 20.12
CA ASN A 76 -66.65 4.55 18.92
C ASN A 76 -65.29 5.24 19.19
N LYS A 77 -64.86 5.33 20.45
CA LYS A 77 -63.54 5.87 20.79
C LYS A 77 -62.48 4.78 20.58
N ALA A 78 -61.31 5.19 20.10
CA ALA A 78 -60.16 4.30 20.01
C ALA A 78 -59.79 3.76 21.39
N ASN A 79 -59.29 2.52 21.44
CA ASN A 79 -58.84 1.89 22.67
C ASN A 79 -57.71 2.72 23.33
N ALA A 80 -57.52 2.58 24.65
CA ALA A 80 -56.51 3.35 25.40
C ALA A 80 -55.09 3.19 24.83
N ALA A 81 -54.82 2.06 24.17
CA ALA A 81 -53.68 1.88 23.30
C ALA A 81 -54.17 1.78 21.84
N HIS A 82 -53.77 2.74 21.02
CA HIS A 82 -53.79 2.64 19.56
C HIS A 82 -52.42 3.05 19.02
N GLY A 83 -52.06 2.53 17.86
CA GLY A 83 -50.81 2.83 17.18
C GLY A 83 -51.08 3.38 15.80
N HIS A 84 -50.08 4.08 15.26
CA HIS A 84 -50.08 4.52 13.87
C HIS A 84 -48.99 3.80 13.10
N SER A 85 -49.35 3.26 11.94
CA SER A 85 -48.36 2.77 10.98
C SER A 85 -47.82 3.94 10.16
N VAL A 86 -46.63 3.82 9.57
CA VAL A 86 -46.09 4.85 8.66
C VAL A 86 -47.04 5.12 7.48
N ALA A 87 -47.79 4.11 7.05
CA ALA A 87 -48.77 4.21 5.97
C ALA A 87 -49.99 5.08 6.35
N ASP A 88 -50.22 5.34 7.64
CA ASP A 88 -51.34 6.17 8.10
C ASP A 88 -51.16 7.64 7.73
N VAL A 89 -49.92 8.06 7.49
CA VAL A 89 -49.58 9.42 7.06
C VAL A 89 -49.21 9.40 5.58
N ALA A 90 -50.16 9.83 4.75
CA ALA A 90 -49.96 9.92 3.31
C ALA A 90 -48.68 10.73 2.98
N GLY A 91 -47.76 10.09 2.25
CA GLY A 91 -46.49 10.71 1.84
C GLY A 91 -45.33 10.60 2.85
N LEU A 92 -45.55 10.11 4.07
CA LEU A 92 -44.48 9.97 5.07
C LEU A 92 -43.40 8.97 4.63
N GLN A 93 -43.79 7.82 4.07
CA GLN A 93 -42.83 6.83 3.56
C GLN A 93 -41.94 7.44 2.47
N ALA A 94 -42.55 8.11 1.48
CA ALA A 94 -41.80 8.78 0.41
C ALA A 94 -40.88 9.89 0.93
N ALA A 95 -41.32 10.65 1.94
CA ALA A 95 -40.50 11.68 2.58
C ALA A 95 -39.29 11.06 3.31
N LEU A 96 -39.48 9.96 4.03
CA LEU A 96 -38.41 9.25 4.73
C LEU A 96 -37.42 8.62 3.73
N ASP A 97 -37.93 7.98 2.69
CA ASP A 97 -37.12 7.39 1.60
C ASP A 97 -36.32 8.46 0.84
N ALA A 98 -36.85 9.68 0.73
CA ALA A 98 -36.14 10.82 0.14
C ALA A 98 -35.11 11.46 1.07
N LYS A 99 -35.18 11.23 2.39
CA LYS A 99 -34.16 11.69 3.36
C LYS A 99 -32.97 10.76 3.45
N ALA A 100 -33.17 9.47 3.21
CA ALA A 100 -32.08 8.53 3.03
C ALA A 100 -31.56 8.67 1.59
N SER A 101 -30.40 9.31 1.40
CA SER A 101 -29.70 9.22 0.13
C SER A 101 -29.55 7.74 -0.24
N ALA A 102 -30.03 7.31 -1.41
CA ALA A 102 -29.92 5.93 -1.88
C ALA A 102 -28.47 5.40 -1.89
N SER A 103 -27.50 6.31 -1.85
CA SER A 103 -26.11 6.07 -1.48
C SER A 103 -25.65 7.26 -0.63
N HIS A 104 -25.12 6.99 0.57
CA HIS A 104 -24.34 7.98 1.33
C HIS A 104 -22.90 7.49 1.34
N GLY A 105 -21.98 8.42 1.11
CA GLY A 105 -20.54 8.15 1.09
C GLY A 105 -19.80 9.35 1.65
N HIS A 106 -18.57 9.10 2.09
CA HIS A 106 -17.68 10.12 2.58
C HIS A 106 -16.47 10.24 1.68
N THR A 107 -16.07 11.48 1.37
CA THR A 107 -14.76 11.72 0.76
C THR A 107 -13.69 11.73 1.85
N ILE A 108 -12.42 11.53 1.49
CA ILE A 108 -11.32 11.62 2.47
C ILE A 108 -11.28 13.01 3.13
N ALA A 109 -11.69 14.06 2.41
CA ALA A 109 -11.74 15.43 2.92
C ALA A 109 -12.79 15.62 4.03
N ASP A 110 -13.76 14.71 4.17
CA ASP A 110 -14.79 14.77 5.21
C ASP A 110 -14.19 14.52 6.61
N VAL A 111 -13.01 13.88 6.68
CA VAL A 111 -12.30 13.59 7.93
C VAL A 111 -11.05 14.47 8.00
N ALA A 112 -11.12 15.51 8.82
CA ALA A 112 -10.00 16.43 9.03
C ALA A 112 -8.73 15.67 9.44
N GLY A 113 -7.64 15.87 8.69
CA GLY A 113 -6.34 15.23 8.93
C GLY A 113 -6.16 13.82 8.37
N LEU A 114 -7.20 13.17 7.83
CA LEU A 114 -7.09 11.81 7.26
C LEU A 114 -6.17 11.78 6.03
N GLN A 115 -6.29 12.76 5.14
CA GLN A 115 -5.41 12.88 3.97
C GLN A 115 -3.94 12.98 4.39
N THR A 116 -3.62 13.89 5.31
CA THR A 116 -2.26 14.06 5.85
C THR A 116 -1.73 12.79 6.52
N ALA A 117 -2.57 12.08 7.27
CA ALA A 117 -2.18 10.83 7.93
C ALA A 117 -1.87 9.72 6.92
N LEU A 118 -2.67 9.58 5.86
CA LEU A 118 -2.45 8.61 4.78
C LEU A 118 -1.19 8.95 3.97
N ASP A 119 -1.01 10.21 3.60
CA ASP A 119 0.17 10.65 2.84
C ASP A 119 1.46 10.45 3.64
N SER A 120 1.41 10.61 4.96
CA SER A 120 2.56 10.39 5.85
C SER A 120 2.94 8.91 6.00
N LYS A 121 2.02 7.97 5.74
CA LYS A 121 2.33 6.53 5.80
C LYS A 121 3.18 6.04 4.64
N ALA A 122 3.09 6.67 3.47
CA ALA A 122 3.92 6.32 2.32
C ALA A 122 5.30 7.00 2.36
N ALA A 123 5.38 8.21 2.95
CA ALA A 123 6.55 9.06 2.84
C ALA A 123 7.69 8.74 3.83
N GLU A 124 7.43 8.12 4.99
CA GLU A 124 8.49 7.96 5.99
C GLU A 124 9.53 6.90 5.63
N VAL A 125 9.14 5.68 5.22
CA VAL A 125 10.09 4.66 4.71
C VAL A 125 9.35 3.60 3.90
N HIS A 126 9.11 3.85 2.62
CA HIS A 126 8.85 2.77 1.65
C HIS A 126 10.12 2.58 0.82
N GLY A 127 10.90 1.59 1.19
CA GLY A 127 12.05 1.13 0.43
C GLY A 127 12.10 -0.38 0.46
N HIS A 128 12.65 -0.97 -0.60
CA HIS A 128 12.91 -2.40 -0.66
C HIS A 128 14.41 -2.68 -0.68
N THR A 129 14.84 -3.62 0.15
CA THR A 129 16.15 -4.26 0.01
C THR A 129 16.13 -5.20 -1.19
N ILE A 130 17.30 -5.45 -1.78
CA ILE A 130 17.42 -6.35 -2.94
C ILE A 130 16.89 -7.76 -2.61
N ALA A 131 17.02 -8.20 -1.35
CA ALA A 131 16.56 -9.50 -0.87
C ALA A 131 15.02 -9.67 -0.93
N GLU A 132 14.26 -8.58 -0.95
CA GLU A 132 12.79 -8.64 -1.04
C GLU A 132 12.28 -8.91 -2.46
N VAL A 133 13.15 -8.77 -3.47
CA VAL A 133 12.81 -9.06 -4.86
C VAL A 133 13.52 -10.35 -5.29
N ALA A 134 12.78 -11.45 -5.24
CA ALA A 134 13.28 -12.76 -5.64
C ALA A 134 13.88 -12.71 -7.06
N GLY A 135 15.16 -13.08 -7.17
CA GLY A 135 15.91 -13.09 -8.44
C GLY A 135 16.58 -11.77 -8.83
N LEU A 136 16.34 -10.65 -8.13
CA LEU A 136 16.98 -9.37 -8.46
C LEU A 136 18.50 -9.41 -8.23
N GLN A 137 18.96 -10.03 -7.15
CA GLN A 137 20.39 -10.20 -6.89
C GLN A 137 21.08 -10.96 -8.03
N ALA A 138 20.52 -12.10 -8.43
CA ALA A 138 21.05 -12.90 -9.54
C ALA A 138 21.02 -12.15 -10.87
N ALA A 139 19.98 -11.34 -11.13
CA ALA A 139 19.90 -10.52 -12.33
C ALA A 139 20.97 -9.42 -12.35
N LEU A 140 21.21 -8.74 -11.22
CA LEU A 140 22.26 -7.71 -11.08
C LEU A 140 23.65 -8.33 -11.21
N ASP A 141 23.90 -9.46 -10.57
CA ASP A 141 25.16 -10.19 -10.65
C ASP A 141 25.42 -10.68 -12.08
N ALA A 142 24.38 -11.03 -12.84
CA ALA A 142 24.51 -11.38 -14.25
C ALA A 142 24.78 -10.17 -15.19
N LYS A 143 24.49 -8.93 -14.74
CA LYS A 143 24.82 -7.71 -15.52
C LYS A 143 26.30 -7.37 -15.43
N ALA A 144 26.96 -7.70 -14.33
CA ALA A 144 28.41 -7.72 -14.28
C ALA A 144 28.88 -8.97 -15.04
N SER A 145 29.31 -8.81 -16.29
CA SER A 145 29.89 -9.92 -17.04
C SER A 145 31.02 -10.54 -16.22
N ALA A 146 30.98 -11.86 -16.01
CA ALA A 146 32.01 -12.61 -15.25
C ALA A 146 33.44 -12.44 -15.82
N SER A 147 33.56 -11.89 -17.03
CA SER A 147 34.78 -11.42 -17.64
C SER A 147 34.49 -10.08 -18.34
N HIS A 148 34.80 -8.97 -17.68
CA HIS A 148 34.95 -7.68 -18.33
C HIS A 148 36.44 -7.45 -18.55
N GLY A 149 36.81 -7.14 -19.79
CA GLY A 149 38.17 -6.83 -20.17
C GLY A 149 38.17 -5.72 -21.21
N HIS A 150 39.32 -5.04 -21.31
CA HIS A 150 39.55 -4.04 -22.33
C HIS A 150 40.76 -4.45 -23.18
N SER A 151 40.59 -4.43 -24.48
CA SER A 151 41.67 -4.33 -25.44
C SER A 151 42.43 -3.02 -25.25
N ILE A 152 43.72 -3.02 -25.55
CA ILE A 152 44.55 -1.80 -25.49
C ILE A 152 44.02 -0.67 -26.39
N ALA A 153 43.31 -1.04 -27.47
CA ALA A 153 42.71 -0.10 -28.41
C ALA A 153 41.57 0.73 -27.80
N GLU A 154 40.96 0.27 -26.70
CA GLU A 154 39.92 1.02 -25.99
C GLU A 154 40.48 2.20 -25.18
N VAL A 155 41.79 2.21 -24.92
CA VAL A 155 42.45 3.31 -24.22
C VAL A 155 43.29 4.10 -25.22
N ALA A 156 42.70 5.19 -25.73
CA ALA A 156 43.36 6.07 -26.68
C ALA A 156 44.74 6.52 -26.14
N GLY A 157 45.78 6.25 -26.92
CA GLY A 157 47.17 6.61 -26.58
C GLY A 157 47.92 5.63 -25.68
N LEU A 158 47.29 4.57 -25.16
CA LEU A 158 47.99 3.57 -24.33
C LEU A 158 49.05 2.81 -25.12
N GLN A 159 48.75 2.42 -26.37
CA GLN A 159 49.73 1.80 -27.26
C GLN A 159 50.97 2.70 -27.45
N THR A 160 50.76 3.97 -27.81
CA THR A 160 51.85 4.94 -27.97
C THR A 160 52.67 5.15 -26.69
N ALA A 161 52.01 5.19 -25.54
CA ALA A 161 52.69 5.34 -24.25
C ALA A 161 53.56 4.11 -23.92
N LEU A 162 53.09 2.90 -24.22
CA LEU A 162 53.88 1.68 -24.04
C LEU A 162 55.03 1.59 -25.04
N ASP A 163 54.80 1.95 -26.31
CA ASP A 163 55.84 1.98 -27.34
C ASP A 163 56.95 2.98 -26.98
N ALA A 164 56.60 4.12 -26.35
CA ALA A 164 57.57 5.09 -25.85
C ALA A 164 58.31 4.62 -24.58
N LYS A 165 57.78 3.63 -23.85
CA LYS A 165 58.46 2.99 -22.72
C LYS A 165 59.37 1.84 -23.15
N ALA A 166 59.11 1.24 -24.31
CA ALA A 166 60.08 0.34 -24.93
C ALA A 166 61.28 1.18 -25.37
N ASP A 167 62.41 1.03 -24.68
CA ASP A 167 63.65 1.67 -25.09
C ASP A 167 64.22 0.98 -26.33
N GLN A 168 63.69 1.35 -27.50
CA GLN A 168 64.17 0.84 -28.78
C GLN A 168 65.62 1.27 -29.06
N SER A 169 66.15 2.28 -28.36
CA SER A 169 67.55 2.69 -28.49
C SER A 169 68.53 1.73 -27.80
N ALA A 170 68.03 0.85 -26.93
CA ALA A 170 68.82 -0.20 -26.29
C ALA A 170 68.83 -1.53 -27.06
N MET A 171 68.02 -1.66 -28.14
CA MET A 171 68.05 -2.86 -28.98
C MET A 171 69.17 -2.75 -30.02
N PRO A 172 70.07 -3.75 -30.12
CA PRO A 172 71.11 -3.73 -31.14
C PRO A 172 70.51 -3.84 -32.54
N ASN A 173 71.04 -3.07 -33.48
CA ASN A 173 70.75 -3.25 -34.89
C ASN A 173 71.34 -4.58 -35.36
N THR A 174 70.59 -5.35 -36.14
CA THR A 174 71.07 -6.62 -36.68
C THR A 174 71.11 -6.60 -38.20
N ALA A 175 72.10 -7.29 -38.76
CA ALA A 175 72.23 -7.51 -40.20
C ALA A 175 72.90 -8.88 -40.44
N GLN A 176 72.87 -9.34 -41.68
CA GLN A 176 73.64 -10.50 -42.10
C GLN A 176 74.35 -10.17 -43.41
N ALA A 177 75.61 -10.58 -43.52
CA ALA A 177 76.40 -10.44 -44.72
C ALA A 177 76.93 -11.79 -45.16
N GLN A 178 77.11 -12.00 -46.46
CA GLN A 178 77.74 -13.19 -46.98
C GLN A 178 79.15 -12.85 -47.42
N VAL A 179 80.14 -13.55 -46.89
CA VAL A 179 81.53 -13.50 -47.32
C VAL A 179 81.83 -14.73 -48.17
N ASP A 180 82.61 -14.58 -49.23
CA ASP A 180 82.94 -15.67 -50.16
C ASP A 180 84.46 -15.84 -50.22
N PHE A 181 84.97 -17.01 -49.81
CA PHE A 181 86.40 -17.34 -49.88
C PHE A 181 86.82 -17.87 -51.26
N GLY A 182 85.88 -17.98 -52.21
CA GLY A 182 86.10 -18.42 -53.59
C GLY A 182 85.37 -19.73 -53.92
N HIS A 183 84.90 -19.89 -55.16
CA HIS A 183 84.01 -21.01 -55.53
C HIS A 183 84.50 -21.86 -56.73
N GLU A 184 85.73 -21.70 -57.24
CA GLU A 184 86.20 -22.55 -58.35
C GLU A 184 87.39 -23.43 -57.98
N SER A 185 87.21 -24.73 -58.27
CA SER A 185 88.12 -25.88 -58.22
C SER A 185 89.56 -25.60 -57.74
N GLY A 186 89.73 -25.28 -56.45
CA GLY A 186 91.02 -25.20 -55.75
C GLY A 186 91.43 -23.82 -55.20
N GLY A 187 90.59 -22.79 -55.32
CA GLY A 187 90.87 -21.48 -54.73
C GLY A 187 90.47 -21.41 -53.26
N GLU A 188 91.34 -21.88 -52.35
CA GLU A 188 91.21 -21.56 -50.93
C GLU A 188 91.77 -20.16 -50.67
N SER A 189 91.01 -19.32 -49.96
CA SER A 189 91.47 -18.00 -49.52
C SER A 189 91.53 -17.94 -48.00
N ASN A 190 92.54 -17.25 -47.48
CA ASN A 190 92.63 -16.99 -46.05
C ASN A 190 91.73 -15.82 -45.63
N PHE A 191 91.37 -14.94 -46.57
CA PHE A 191 90.56 -13.75 -46.30
C PHE A 191 89.44 -13.63 -47.31
N ALA A 192 88.26 -13.24 -46.84
CA ALA A 192 87.11 -12.86 -47.64
C ALA A 192 86.51 -11.57 -47.09
N SER A 193 85.96 -10.72 -47.96
CA SER A 193 85.35 -9.46 -47.52
C SER A 193 83.99 -9.23 -48.16
N ALA A 194 83.08 -8.59 -47.43
CA ALA A 194 81.79 -8.16 -47.94
C ALA A 194 81.39 -6.81 -47.36
N SER A 195 80.90 -5.91 -48.20
CA SER A 195 80.37 -4.62 -47.74
C SER A 195 78.93 -4.76 -47.28
N VAL A 196 78.61 -4.11 -46.16
CA VAL A 196 77.30 -4.16 -45.50
C VAL A 196 76.70 -2.77 -45.48
N SER A 197 75.54 -2.64 -46.13
CA SER A 197 74.76 -1.41 -46.08
C SER A 197 74.04 -1.32 -44.74
N ALA A 198 74.42 -0.33 -43.93
CA ALA A 198 73.95 -0.16 -42.56
C ALA A 198 73.91 1.32 -42.19
N ALA A 199 72.76 1.95 -42.43
CA ALA A 199 72.56 3.38 -42.19
C ALA A 199 72.60 3.78 -40.69
N TRP A 200 72.51 2.80 -39.79
CA TRP A 200 72.57 2.99 -38.34
C TRP A 200 74.01 3.12 -37.81
N VAL A 201 75.02 2.92 -38.64
CA VAL A 201 76.44 2.94 -38.24
C VAL A 201 76.93 4.37 -38.05
N THR A 202 77.64 4.59 -36.95
CA THR A 202 78.36 5.84 -36.62
C THR A 202 79.84 5.54 -36.40
N SER A 203 80.72 6.56 -36.33
CA SER A 203 82.15 6.38 -36.08
C SER A 203 82.47 5.73 -34.72
N GLY A 204 81.53 5.77 -33.77
CA GLY A 204 81.64 5.13 -32.46
C GLY A 204 80.92 3.78 -32.35
N SER A 205 80.28 3.29 -33.42
CA SER A 205 79.48 2.07 -33.35
C SER A 205 80.35 0.85 -33.07
N VAL A 206 79.86 -0.02 -32.18
CA VAL A 206 80.53 -1.28 -31.85
C VAL A 206 79.85 -2.39 -32.63
N ILE A 207 80.55 -2.97 -33.59
CA ILE A 207 80.04 -4.02 -34.45
C ILE A 207 80.61 -5.37 -34.02
N LEU A 208 79.72 -6.28 -33.63
CA LEU A 208 80.04 -7.67 -33.40
C LEU A 208 79.69 -8.48 -34.65
N CYS A 209 80.69 -9.16 -35.20
CA CYS A 209 80.54 -10.09 -36.32
C CYS A 209 80.74 -11.52 -35.82
N ALA A 210 79.78 -12.40 -36.06
CA ALA A 210 79.86 -13.81 -35.74
C ALA A 210 79.52 -14.63 -36.98
N VAL A 211 80.32 -15.66 -37.26
CA VAL A 211 80.02 -16.61 -38.34
C VAL A 211 78.72 -17.33 -37.99
N ALA A 212 77.75 -17.30 -38.88
CA ALA A 212 76.47 -17.97 -38.71
C ALA A 212 76.62 -19.48 -38.88
N SER A 213 75.71 -20.24 -38.27
CA SER A 213 75.65 -21.68 -38.44
C SER A 213 75.18 -22.01 -39.86
N GLY A 214 76.11 -22.51 -40.68
CA GLY A 214 75.82 -23.08 -41.98
C GLY A 214 75.58 -22.02 -43.06
N SER A 215 75.77 -22.46 -44.29
CA SER A 215 75.55 -21.64 -45.47
C SER A 215 74.99 -22.48 -46.61
N ALA A 216 74.91 -21.92 -47.80
CA ALA A 216 74.54 -22.70 -48.99
C ALA A 216 75.61 -23.75 -49.36
N ASP A 217 76.86 -23.52 -48.95
CA ASP A 217 78.01 -24.31 -49.39
C ASP A 217 78.60 -25.14 -48.23
N HIS A 218 78.21 -24.85 -46.98
CA HIS A 218 78.82 -25.39 -45.76
C HIS A 218 77.79 -25.82 -44.72
N ASP A 219 78.13 -26.85 -43.98
CA ASP A 219 77.37 -27.35 -42.83
C ASP A 219 77.55 -26.43 -41.60
N PRO A 220 76.66 -26.53 -40.59
CA PRO A 220 76.65 -25.65 -39.42
C PRO A 220 77.95 -25.55 -38.63
N GLU A 221 78.75 -26.61 -38.62
CA GLU A 221 79.97 -26.72 -37.83
C GLU A 221 81.22 -26.24 -38.58
N ASP A 222 81.17 -26.12 -39.90
CA ASP A 222 82.35 -25.88 -40.74
C ASP A 222 83.08 -24.59 -40.36
N GLY A 223 82.36 -23.49 -40.21
CA GLY A 223 82.96 -22.20 -39.85
C GLY A 223 83.63 -22.21 -38.47
N ALA A 224 83.12 -23.03 -37.54
CA ALA A 224 83.71 -23.19 -36.21
C ALA A 224 84.92 -24.14 -36.23
N LEU A 225 84.87 -25.20 -37.02
CA LEU A 225 85.96 -26.16 -37.19
C LEU A 225 87.16 -25.54 -37.91
N GLU A 226 86.90 -24.69 -38.90
CA GLU A 226 87.92 -23.97 -39.67
C GLU A 226 88.46 -22.73 -38.92
N GLY A 227 87.87 -22.39 -37.78
CA GLY A 227 88.30 -21.28 -36.94
C GLY A 227 88.09 -19.91 -37.60
N ILE A 228 87.04 -19.77 -38.39
CA ILE A 228 86.74 -18.53 -39.11
C ILE A 228 86.36 -17.45 -38.10
N THR A 229 87.05 -16.31 -38.20
CA THR A 229 86.76 -15.11 -37.40
C THR A 229 86.37 -13.98 -38.33
N ALA A 230 85.42 -13.14 -37.92
CA ALA A 230 84.99 -11.99 -38.71
C ALA A 230 85.12 -10.71 -37.90
N THR A 231 85.52 -9.61 -38.55
CA THR A 231 85.66 -8.29 -37.94
C THR A 231 85.15 -7.23 -38.90
N ALA A 232 84.48 -6.21 -38.36
CA ALA A 232 84.08 -5.04 -39.14
C ALA A 232 85.22 -4.03 -39.25
N CYS A 233 85.38 -3.43 -40.42
CA CYS A 233 86.33 -2.36 -40.69
C CYS A 233 85.71 -1.31 -41.64
N ASN A 234 86.42 -0.22 -41.90
CA ASN A 234 85.98 0.84 -42.82
C ASN A 234 84.57 1.36 -42.50
N LEU A 235 84.30 1.68 -41.23
CA LEU A 235 83.01 2.27 -40.84
C LEU A 235 82.83 3.63 -41.52
N VAL A 236 81.76 3.76 -42.30
CA VAL A 236 81.32 4.99 -42.95
C VAL A 236 79.97 5.38 -42.38
N GLU A 237 79.94 6.50 -41.66
CA GLU A 237 78.74 6.98 -40.97
C GLU A 237 77.53 7.09 -41.91
N GLY A 238 76.41 6.54 -41.48
CA GLY A 238 75.16 6.58 -42.24
C GLY A 238 75.14 5.72 -43.51
N SER A 239 76.23 5.02 -43.83
CA SER A 239 76.36 4.22 -45.04
C SER A 239 76.56 2.74 -44.73
N GLY A 240 77.57 2.38 -43.93
CA GLY A 240 77.89 0.98 -43.70
C GLY A 240 79.33 0.72 -43.27
N PHE A 241 79.77 -0.52 -43.45
CA PHE A 241 81.11 -1.00 -43.15
C PHE A 241 81.45 -2.22 -44.01
N ASP A 242 82.72 -2.60 -44.01
CA ASP A 242 83.17 -3.86 -44.61
C ASP A 242 83.33 -4.92 -43.51
N VAL A 243 82.89 -6.13 -43.77
CA VAL A 243 83.20 -7.30 -42.95
C VAL A 243 84.35 -8.02 -43.59
N ILE A 244 85.42 -8.25 -42.84
CA ILE A 244 86.52 -9.12 -43.24
C ILE A 244 86.44 -10.39 -42.41
N ALA A 245 86.32 -11.52 -43.09
CA ALA A 245 86.44 -12.85 -42.50
C ALA A 245 87.84 -13.41 -42.77
N HIS A 246 88.40 -14.07 -41.77
CA HIS A 246 89.71 -14.69 -41.80
C HIS A 246 89.61 -16.16 -41.40
N ALA A 247 90.06 -17.04 -42.30
CA ALA A 247 90.19 -18.48 -42.12
C ALA A 247 91.69 -18.84 -42.04
N PRO A 248 92.24 -19.17 -40.85
CA PRO A 248 93.69 -19.40 -40.68
C PRO A 248 94.24 -20.58 -41.48
N GLY A 249 93.40 -21.58 -41.76
CA GLY A 249 93.74 -22.76 -42.56
C GLY A 249 93.43 -22.63 -44.05
N GLY A 250 92.90 -21.47 -44.49
CA GLY A 250 92.21 -21.35 -45.76
C GLY A 250 90.80 -21.94 -45.69
N SER A 251 89.88 -21.39 -46.48
CA SER A 251 88.52 -21.89 -46.66
C SER A 251 88.08 -21.67 -48.10
N TRP A 252 86.95 -22.24 -48.49
CA TRP A 252 86.31 -22.08 -49.80
C TRP A 252 84.84 -21.76 -49.59
N GLY A 253 84.13 -21.35 -50.64
CA GLY A 253 82.69 -21.14 -50.60
C GLY A 253 82.25 -19.95 -49.73
N ARG A 254 80.93 -19.85 -49.56
CA ARG A 254 80.28 -18.69 -48.95
C ARG A 254 79.91 -18.97 -47.51
N TYR A 255 80.22 -18.04 -46.61
CA TYR A 255 79.77 -18.08 -45.21
C TYR A 255 78.89 -16.89 -44.91
N ASN A 256 77.85 -17.13 -44.12
CA ASN A 256 77.00 -16.06 -43.61
C ASN A 256 77.61 -15.53 -42.30
N ILE A 257 77.66 -14.21 -42.15
CA ILE A 257 78.15 -13.52 -40.95
C ILE A 257 76.96 -12.76 -40.35
N ASN A 258 76.57 -13.17 -39.16
CA ASN A 258 75.61 -12.45 -38.33
C ASN A 258 76.28 -11.22 -37.73
N ILE A 259 75.62 -10.08 -37.86
CA ILE A 259 76.14 -8.79 -37.44
C ILE A 259 75.18 -8.17 -36.44
N MET A 260 75.73 -7.69 -35.33
CA MET A 260 75.02 -6.94 -34.32
C MET A 260 75.77 -5.64 -34.03
N GLY A 261 75.07 -4.51 -34.01
CA GLY A 261 75.69 -3.21 -33.78
C GLY A 261 74.89 -2.33 -32.83
N LEU A 262 75.60 -1.61 -31.98
CA LEU A 262 75.09 -0.54 -31.11
C LEU A 262 75.70 0.80 -31.53
#